data_AF-A0A7C2LPV0-F1
#
_entry.id   AF-A0A7C2LPV0-F1
#
_cell.length_a   1.000
_cell.length_b   1.000
_cell.length_c   1.000
_cell.angle_alpha   90.00
_cell.angle_beta   90.00
_cell.angle_gamma   90.00
#
_symmetry.space_group_name_H-M   'P 1'
#
loop_
_entity.id
_entity.type
_entity.pdbx_description
1 polymer ?
#
loop_
_entity_poly.entity_id
_entity_poly.type
_entity_poly.pdbx_seq_one_letter_code
_entity_poly.pdbx_strand_id
1 'polypeptide(L)' 'MEDIARATLNPAAAFRRPMDVVAARHLAAAEKLAILRAWEADERALQRAEDEGMGGGRHAHLHHVRAALMRLEEGASR' A
#
# COMPACT_ATOMS: atom_id res chain seq x y z
N MET A 1 -14.69 9.56 10.50
CA MET A 1 -14.43 8.67 9.35
C MET A 1 -13.57 9.36 8.27
N GLU A 2 -13.00 10.54 8.54
CA GLU A 2 -12.25 11.36 7.57
C GLU A 2 -10.83 10.83 7.27
N ASP A 3 -10.23 10.09 8.20
CA ASP A 3 -8.83 9.65 8.06
C ASP A 3 -8.63 8.54 7.01
N ILE A 4 -9.62 7.67 6.78
CA ILE A 4 -9.51 6.58 5.80
C ILE A 4 -9.52 7.13 4.38
N ALA A 5 -10.41 8.06 4.06
CA ALA A 5 -10.51 8.64 2.72
C ALA A 5 -9.19 9.33 2.32
N ARG A 6 -8.58 10.07 3.24
CA ARG A 6 -7.26 10.69 3.03
C ARG A 6 -6.15 9.64 2.89
N ALA A 7 -6.17 8.60 3.71
CA ALA A 7 -5.20 7.51 3.63
C ALA A 7 -5.30 6.70 2.35
N THR A 8 -6.49 6.55 1.76
CA THR A 8 -6.68 5.90 0.46
C THR A 8 -6.26 6.81 -0.70
N LEU A 9 -6.45 8.14 -0.57
CA LEU A 9 -6.06 9.10 -1.61
C LEU A 9 -4.54 9.26 -1.75
N ASN A 10 -3.82 9.25 -0.63
CA ASN A 10 -2.35 9.27 -0.64
C ASN A 10 -1.78 8.40 0.49
N PRO A 11 -1.69 7.08 0.25
CA PRO A 11 -1.24 6.11 1.25
C PRO A 11 0.20 6.39 1.73
N ALA A 12 1.09 6.76 0.81
CA ALA A 12 2.49 7.04 1.12
C ALA A 12 2.70 8.33 1.93
N ALA A 13 1.75 9.26 1.91
CA ALA A 13 1.74 10.44 2.78
C ALA A 13 1.15 10.13 4.16
N ALA A 14 0.17 9.22 4.23
CA ALA A 14 -0.47 8.85 5.49
C ALA A 14 0.35 7.83 6.30
N PHE A 15 1.10 6.95 5.64
CA PHE A 15 1.89 5.89 6.25
C PHE A 15 3.30 5.87 5.68
N ARG A 16 4.28 5.63 6.57
CA ARG A 16 5.69 5.59 6.16
C ARG A 16 6.04 4.30 5.44
N ARG A 17 5.40 3.19 5.79
CA ARG A 17 5.59 1.87 5.18
C ARG A 17 4.26 1.14 5.00
N PRO A 18 4.09 0.30 3.97
CA PRO A 18 2.88 -0.50 3.79
C PRO A 18 2.57 -1.40 5.00
N MET A 19 3.60 -1.93 5.67
CA MET A 19 3.44 -2.73 6.89
C MET A 19 2.87 -1.95 8.07
N ASP A 20 2.99 -0.63 8.10
CA ASP A 20 2.40 0.20 9.16
C ASP A 20 0.86 0.17 9.07
N VAL A 21 0.30 0.04 7.85
CA VAL A 21 -1.14 -0.15 7.62
C VAL A 21 -1.62 -1.48 8.20
N VAL A 22 -0.84 -2.55 8.02
CA VAL A 22 -1.16 -3.88 8.57
C VAL A 22 -1.13 -3.84 10.11
N ALA A 23 -0.12 -3.17 10.69
CA ALA A 23 0.06 -3.00 12.13
C ALA A 23 -0.95 -2.05 12.78
N ALA A 24 -1.64 -1.20 11.99
CA ALA A 24 -2.62 -0.24 12.49
C ALA A 24 -3.83 -0.95 13.12
N ARG A 25 -3.84 -1.07 14.46
CA ARG A 25 -4.91 -1.74 15.21
C ARG A 25 -6.25 -1.00 15.18
N HIS A 26 -6.23 0.30 14.86
CA HIS A 26 -7.41 1.15 14.79
C HIS A 26 -8.16 1.01 13.45
N LEU A 27 -7.61 0.27 12.48
CA LEU A 27 -8.21 0.03 11.17
C LEU A 27 -8.83 -1.36 11.11
N ALA A 28 -10.02 -1.46 10.52
CA ALA A 28 -10.62 -2.72 10.14
C ALA A 28 -9.87 -3.36 8.95
N ALA A 29 -10.00 -4.67 8.78
CA ALA A 29 -9.35 -5.41 7.69
C ALA A 29 -9.72 -4.84 6.30
N ALA A 30 -11.00 -4.49 6.10
CA ALA A 30 -11.47 -3.89 4.85
C ALA A 30 -10.83 -2.51 4.57
N GLU A 31 -10.63 -1.69 5.61
CA GLU A 31 -9.99 -0.37 5.48
C GLU A 31 -8.50 -0.51 5.15
N LYS A 32 -7.81 -1.43 5.82
CA LYS A 32 -6.41 -1.77 5.51
C LYS A 32 -6.25 -2.23 4.07
N LEU A 33 -7.16 -3.09 3.62
CA LEU A 33 -7.16 -3.60 2.25
C LEU A 33 -7.35 -2.47 1.24
N ALA A 34 -8.30 -1.56 1.48
CA ALA A 34 -8.55 -0.41 0.60
C ALA A 34 -7.30 0.48 0.46
N ILE A 35 -6.65 0.82 1.57
CA ILE A 35 -5.43 1.65 1.58
C ILE A 35 -4.29 0.95 0.84
N LEU A 36 -4.03 -0.34 1.12
CA LEU A 36 -2.95 -1.09 0.48
C LEU A 36 -3.18 -1.31 -1.02
N ARG A 37 -4.44 -1.47 -1.45
CA ARG A 37 -4.80 -1.57 -2.87
C ARG A 37 -4.61 -0.26 -3.63
N ALA A 38 -4.98 0.87 -3.02
CA ALA A 38 -4.70 2.18 -3.60
C ALA A 38 -3.19 2.39 -3.74
N TRP A 39 -2.41 2.04 -2.71
CA TRP A 39 -0.95 2.13 -2.76
C TRP A 39 -0.36 1.27 -3.87
N GLU A 40 -0.85 0.04 -4.04
CA GLU A 40 -0.41 -0.83 -5.12
C GLU A 40 -0.67 -0.20 -6.51
N ALA A 41 -1.83 0.44 -6.69
CA ALA A 41 -2.18 1.10 -7.93
C ALA A 41 -1.26 2.30 -8.23
N ASP A 42 -0.96 3.13 -7.22
CA ASP A 42 -0.06 4.27 -7.35
C ASP A 42 1.36 3.84 -7.73
N GLU A 43 1.92 2.84 -7.04
CA GLU A 43 3.27 2.32 -7.33
C GLU A 43 3.34 1.69 -8.72
N ARG A 44 2.27 1.02 -9.17
CA ARG A 44 2.18 0.51 -10.56
C ARG A 44 2.05 1.65 -11.57
N ALA A 45 1.37 2.74 -11.25
CA ALA A 45 1.29 3.91 -12.11
C ALA A 45 2.65 4.62 -12.25
N LEU A 46 3.36 4.77 -11.12
CA LEU A 46 4.73 5.30 -11.09
C LEU A 46 5.69 4.42 -11.89
N GLN A 47 5.63 3.09 -11.74
CA GLN A 47 6.44 2.17 -12.56
C GLN A 47 6.19 2.33 -14.06
N ARG A 48 4.92 2.43 -14.49
CA ARG A 48 4.58 2.65 -15.90
C ARG A 48 5.10 3.99 -16.43
N ALA A 49 5.11 5.03 -15.60
CA ALA A 49 5.68 6.33 -15.96
C ALA A 49 7.22 6.30 -16.04
N GLU A 50 7.87 5.40 -15.29
CA GLU A 50 9.33 5.27 -15.26
C GLU A 50 9.91 4.32 -16.32
N ASP A 51 9.12 3.38 -16.83
CA ASP A 51 9.51 2.54 -17.98
C ASP A 51 9.77 3.37 -19.26
N GLU A 52 9.43 4.67 -19.26
CA GLU A 52 9.78 5.65 -20.30
C GLU A 52 11.16 6.33 -20.07
N GLY A 53 11.87 6.06 -18.95
CA GLY A 53 13.12 6.74 -18.65
C GLY A 53 13.91 6.19 -17.46
N MET A 54 14.86 5.28 -17.75
CA MET A 54 15.97 4.83 -16.89
C MET A 54 15.61 4.00 -15.64
N GLY A 55 15.89 2.69 -15.74
CA GLY A 55 15.57 1.68 -14.74
C GLY A 55 16.54 1.57 -13.55
N GLY A 56 16.07 0.81 -12.56
CA GLY A 56 16.92 0.16 -11.56
C GLY A 56 16.92 0.80 -10.17
N GLY A 57 15.75 0.96 -9.53
CA GLY A 57 15.73 1.32 -8.11
C GLY A 57 14.37 1.23 -7.41
N ARG A 58 13.27 1.43 -8.13
CA ARG A 58 11.93 1.61 -7.51
C ARG A 58 11.07 0.35 -7.39
N HIS A 59 11.54 -0.81 -7.80
CA HIS A 59 10.76 -2.05 -7.61
C HIS A 59 10.59 -2.44 -6.13
N ALA A 60 11.47 -2.00 -5.22
CA ALA A 60 11.40 -2.34 -3.81
C ALA A 60 10.08 -1.92 -3.15
N HIS A 61 9.50 -0.78 -3.53
CA HIS A 61 8.26 -0.30 -2.93
C HIS A 61 7.04 -1.15 -3.29
N LEU A 62 6.85 -1.49 -4.57
CA LEU A 62 5.75 -2.38 -4.98
C LEU A 62 5.86 -3.76 -4.31
N HIS A 63 7.08 -4.28 -4.16
CA HIS A 63 7.32 -5.52 -3.41
C HIS A 63 6.88 -5.41 -1.95
N HIS A 64 7.18 -4.30 -1.27
CA HIS A 64 6.74 -4.07 0.11
C HIS A 64 5.21 -3.96 0.25
N VAL A 65 4.53 -3.31 -0.70
CA VAL A 65 3.06 -3.22 -0.69
C VAL A 65 2.43 -4.60 -0.86
N ARG A 66 2.95 -5.41 -1.79
CA ARG A 66 2.49 -6.79 -2.00
C ARG A 66 2.71 -7.69 -0.79
N ALA A 67 3.86 -7.56 -0.12
CA ALA A 67 4.14 -8.29 1.12
C ALA A 67 3.13 -7.92 2.22
N ALA A 68 2.80 -6.64 2.35
CA ALA A 68 1.80 -6.17 3.31
C ALA A 68 0.39 -6.72 3.01
N LEU A 69 -0.02 -6.74 1.74
CA LEU A 69 -1.29 -7.36 1.32
C LEU A 69 -1.34 -8.85 1.68
N MET A 70 -0.30 -9.61 1.34
CA MET A 70 -0.23 -11.04 1.67
C MET A 70 -0.34 -11.27 3.19
N ARG A 71 0.39 -10.47 3.97
CA ARG A 71 0.39 -10.56 5.43
C ARG A 71 -0.98 -10.24 6.05
N LEU A 72 -1.74 -9.34 5.43
CA LEU A 72 -3.11 -8.99 5.84
C LEU A 72 -4.07 -10.16 5.58
N GLU A 73 -4.00 -10.78 4.42
CA GLU A 73 -4.84 -11.93 4.02
C GLU A 73 -4.55 -13.16 4.91
N GLU A 74 -3.27 -13.47 5.17
CA GLU A 74 -2.87 -14.54 6.09
C GLU A 74 -3.42 -14.35 7.50
N GLY A 75 -3.50 -13.10 7.96
CA GLY A 75 -4.07 -12.76 9.27
C GLY A 75 -5.59 -12.83 9.32
N ALA A 76 -6.27 -12.67 8.19
CA ALA A 76 -7.73 -12.73 8.08
C ALA A 76 -8.27 -14.16 7.94
N SER A 77 -7.44 -15.09 7.46
CA SER A 77 -7.79 -16.51 7.28
C SER A 77 -7.65 -17.35 8.56
N ARG A 78 -7.44 -16.73 9.73
CA ARG A 78 -7.14 -17.40 11.00
C ARG A 78 -8.15 -17.04 12.06
#